data_AF-A0A0L0P6J2-F1
#
_entry.id   AF-A0A0L0P6J2-F1
#
_cell.length_a   1.000
_cell.length_b   1.000
_cell.length_c   1.000
_cell.angle_alpha   90.00
_cell.angle_beta   90.00
_cell.angle_gamma   90.00
#
_symmetry.space_group_name_H-M   'P 1'
#
loop_
_entity.id
_entity.type
_entity.pdbx_description
1 polymer ?
#
loop_
_entity_poly.entity_id
_entity_poly.type
_entity_poly.pdbx_seq_one_letter_code
_entity_poly.pdbx_strand_id
1 'polypeptide(L)'
;MLMSPVDYSPNLSRRPSLQGSETFEESEDEYITSDEELLSGMISNDEQRHSFGRATSLSDHTEYFTKTIANAMESLLLDKSLVAQAQLSGYINNKNQQLVEMKEKLCSRLENLRQQYEFHISRHRLGYLEKDLENISSRIETLKHGAKGSVLFGNSKLGVAQKFPVEYNKAKDKVFDRVSEP
;
A
#
# COMPACT_ATOMS: atom_id res chain seq x y z
N MET A 1 -26.70 -39.88 -0.50
CA MET A 1 -25.36 -39.27 -0.37
C MET A 1 -25.44 -38.30 0.81
N LEU A 2 -24.89 -38.71 1.95
CA LEU A 2 -24.83 -37.95 3.20
C LEU A 2 -23.51 -37.18 3.21
N MET A 3 -23.55 -35.88 3.46
CA MET A 3 -22.45 -35.19 4.15
C MET A 3 -23.01 -33.96 4.86
N SER A 4 -22.91 -34.01 6.18
CA SER A 4 -23.26 -32.96 7.12
C SER A 4 -22.01 -32.10 7.45
N PRO A 5 -22.05 -31.21 8.46
CA PRO A 5 -21.82 -29.76 8.38
C PRO A 5 -20.47 -29.39 9.02
N VAL A 6 -20.15 -28.10 9.26
CA VAL A 6 -19.54 -27.62 10.52
C VAL A 6 -19.65 -26.08 10.59
N ASP A 7 -20.45 -25.60 11.54
CA ASP A 7 -20.37 -24.27 12.15
C ASP A 7 -19.17 -24.20 13.10
N TYR A 8 -18.45 -23.07 13.15
CA TYR A 8 -17.42 -22.89 14.17
C TYR A 8 -17.28 -21.43 14.63
N SER A 9 -17.52 -21.23 15.93
CA SER A 9 -16.91 -20.24 16.83
C SER A 9 -17.38 -20.53 18.27
N PRO A 10 -16.72 -20.04 19.34
CA PRO A 10 -15.27 -19.98 19.64
C PRO A 10 -14.96 -20.41 21.10
N ASN A 11 -13.69 -20.26 21.52
CA ASN A 11 -13.11 -20.35 22.89
C ASN A 11 -12.93 -21.74 23.53
N LEU A 12 -11.69 -22.08 23.92
CA LEU A 12 -11.21 -21.97 25.32
C LEU A 12 -9.77 -22.53 25.47
N SER A 13 -9.02 -21.87 26.35
CA SER A 13 -7.73 -22.26 26.95
C SER A 13 -7.55 -23.77 27.18
N ARG A 14 -6.40 -24.33 26.76
CA ARG A 14 -5.93 -25.63 27.26
C ARG A 14 -4.39 -25.66 27.38
N ARG A 15 -3.92 -25.73 28.63
CA ARG A 15 -2.55 -26.07 29.03
C ARG A 15 -2.06 -27.37 28.35
N PRO A 16 -0.76 -27.52 28.05
CA PRO A 16 -0.18 -28.83 27.86
C PRO A 16 0.03 -29.53 29.21
N SER A 17 -0.38 -30.79 29.26
CA SER A 17 -0.19 -31.76 30.33
C SER A 17 1.26 -32.23 30.42
N LEU A 18 1.82 -32.22 31.63
CA LEU A 18 3.02 -32.95 32.01
C LEU A 18 2.69 -34.43 32.19
N GLN A 19 3.33 -35.30 31.40
CA GLN A 19 3.76 -36.63 31.85
C GLN A 19 4.73 -37.24 30.83
N GLY A 20 5.95 -37.49 31.29
CA GLY A 20 7.04 -38.11 30.53
C GLY A 20 8.28 -38.13 31.42
N SER A 21 8.43 -39.24 32.14
CA SER A 21 9.56 -39.59 33.02
C SER A 21 10.83 -39.75 32.21
N GLU A 22 11.93 -39.10 32.60
CA GLU A 22 13.30 -39.48 32.23
C GLU A 22 14.31 -38.89 33.24
N THR A 23 14.89 -39.80 34.03
CA THR A 23 16.26 -39.81 34.59
C THR A 23 16.85 -38.50 35.17
N PHE A 24 16.93 -38.46 36.50
CA PHE A 24 17.91 -37.67 37.24
C PHE A 24 19.32 -38.22 36.92
N GLU A 25 20.06 -37.53 36.05
CA GLU A 25 21.51 -37.65 35.96
C GLU A 25 22.09 -36.49 36.77
N GLU A 26 22.65 -36.82 37.93
CA GLU A 26 23.43 -35.93 38.78
C GLU A 26 24.79 -35.75 38.09
N SER A 27 24.94 -34.67 37.30
CA SER A 27 26.24 -34.31 36.75
C SER A 27 27.08 -33.70 37.88
N GLU A 28 27.93 -34.53 38.48
CA GLU A 28 29.04 -34.10 39.32
C GLU A 28 29.99 -33.24 38.45
N ASP A 29 29.76 -31.92 38.46
CA ASP A 29 30.72 -30.97 37.92
C ASP A 29 31.97 -30.98 38.82
N GLU A 30 32.96 -31.81 38.45
CA GLU A 30 34.32 -31.73 38.95
C GLU A 30 34.85 -30.30 38.72
N TYR A 31 34.99 -29.54 39.81
CA TYR A 31 35.72 -28.29 39.82
C TYR A 31 37.18 -28.58 39.47
N ILE A 32 37.56 -28.41 38.20
CA ILE A 32 38.97 -28.35 37.81
C ILE A 32 39.55 -27.04 38.36
N THR A 33 40.24 -27.12 39.50
CA THR A 33 41.16 -26.09 40.01
C THR A 33 42.37 -25.97 39.08
N SER A 34 42.24 -25.19 37.99
CA SER A 34 43.32 -24.91 37.03
C SER A 34 44.19 -23.69 37.41
N ASP A 35 44.32 -23.39 38.70
CA ASP A 35 45.00 -22.18 39.19
C ASP A 35 46.16 -22.44 40.18
N GLU A 36 46.33 -23.67 40.67
CA GLU A 36 47.39 -24.00 41.65
C GLU A 36 48.74 -24.45 41.05
N GLU A 37 48.75 -24.94 39.80
CA GLU A 37 50.01 -25.32 39.12
C GLU A 37 50.72 -24.13 38.44
N LEU A 38 49.99 -23.08 38.05
CA LEU A 38 50.58 -21.85 37.49
C LEU A 38 51.26 -20.97 38.55
N LEU A 39 50.79 -21.01 39.80
CA LEU A 39 51.39 -20.28 40.92
C LEU A 39 52.71 -20.90 41.39
N SER A 40 52.86 -22.21 41.29
CA SER A 40 54.09 -22.93 41.69
C SER A 40 55.25 -22.70 40.72
N GLY A 41 54.98 -22.39 39.45
CA GLY A 41 55.98 -21.98 38.45
C GLY A 41 56.47 -20.53 38.60
N MET A 42 55.76 -19.67 39.34
CA MET A 42 56.14 -18.26 39.55
C MET A 42 57.11 -18.05 40.73
N ILE A 43 57.36 -19.07 41.56
CA ILE A 43 58.17 -18.95 42.78
C ILE A 43 59.63 -19.42 42.57
N SER A 44 59.93 -20.16 41.49
CA SER A 44 61.27 -20.73 41.23
C SER A 44 62.20 -19.89 40.34
N ASN A 45 61.87 -18.64 39.99
CA ASN A 45 62.76 -17.74 39.24
C ASN A 45 63.11 -16.50 40.08
N ASP A 46 64.00 -16.71 41.06
CA ASP A 46 64.41 -15.73 42.08
C ASP A 46 65.65 -14.88 41.70
N GLU A 47 65.88 -14.58 40.41
CA GLU A 47 67.00 -13.71 40.00
C GLU A 47 66.65 -12.60 38.99
N GLN A 48 65.37 -12.29 38.77
CA GLN A 48 64.95 -11.14 37.93
C GLN A 48 63.90 -10.23 38.61
N ARG A 49 63.99 -10.10 39.94
CA ARG A 49 63.17 -9.15 40.72
C ARG A 49 63.77 -7.74 40.78
N HIS A 50 63.92 -7.09 39.63
CA HIS A 50 64.16 -5.64 39.55
C HIS A 50 63.41 -4.98 38.39
N SER A 51 62.09 -5.20 38.22
CA SER A 51 61.22 -4.25 37.50
C SER A 51 59.70 -4.57 37.56
N PHE A 52 59.17 -5.15 38.66
CA PHE A 52 57.71 -5.29 38.81
C PHE A 52 57.16 -4.62 40.08
N GLY A 53 58.00 -3.88 40.80
CA GLY A 53 57.61 -3.06 41.94
C GLY A 53 57.23 -1.63 41.57
N ARG A 54 56.67 -1.37 40.37
CA ARG A 54 55.98 -0.09 40.17
C ARG A 54 54.66 -0.24 40.90
N ALA A 55 54.58 0.31 42.11
CA ALA A 55 53.33 0.50 42.81
C ALA A 55 52.35 1.11 41.80
N THR A 56 51.42 0.30 41.28
CA THR A 56 50.27 0.81 40.55
C THR A 56 49.54 1.62 41.60
N SER A 57 49.65 2.94 41.49
CA SER A 57 49.12 3.80 42.52
C SER A 57 47.60 3.62 42.55
N LEU A 58 46.95 3.87 43.68
CA LEU A 58 45.49 3.88 43.74
C LEU A 58 44.89 4.79 42.64
N SER A 59 45.65 5.82 42.22
CA SER A 59 45.30 6.70 41.09
C SER A 59 45.24 5.97 39.75
N ASP A 60 46.14 5.01 39.49
CA ASP A 60 46.21 4.29 38.21
C ASP A 60 45.02 3.32 38.08
N HIS A 61 44.65 2.67 39.17
CA HIS A 61 43.43 1.84 39.24
C HIS A 61 42.18 2.70 39.12
N THR A 62 42.15 3.86 39.76
CA THR A 62 41.02 4.80 39.66
C THR A 62 40.86 5.31 38.22
N GLU A 63 41.95 5.61 37.53
CA GLU A 63 41.94 6.01 36.12
C GLU A 63 41.42 4.86 35.23
N TYR A 64 41.89 3.63 35.45
CA TYR A 64 41.40 2.45 34.73
C TYR A 64 39.90 2.21 34.91
N PHE A 65 39.39 2.29 36.15
CA PHE A 65 37.96 2.15 36.42
C PHE A 65 37.14 3.28 35.83
N THR A 66 37.62 4.53 35.94
CA THR A 66 36.95 5.70 35.37
C THR A 66 36.82 5.57 33.85
N LYS A 67 37.89 5.14 33.18
CA LYS A 67 37.89 4.93 31.72
C LYS A 67 37.00 3.76 31.30
N THR A 68 37.03 2.66 32.05
CA THR A 68 36.17 1.50 31.78
C THR A 68 34.69 1.84 31.94
N ILE A 69 34.33 2.59 32.99
CA ILE A 69 32.96 3.06 33.21
C ILE A 69 32.54 4.05 32.11
N ALA A 70 33.39 4.99 31.73
CA ALA A 70 33.11 5.93 30.64
C ALA A 70 32.83 5.20 29.31
N ASN A 71 33.67 4.22 28.97
CA ASN A 71 33.49 3.40 27.78
C ASN A 71 32.20 2.57 27.83
N ALA A 72 31.86 1.99 28.98
CA ALA A 72 30.62 1.24 29.15
C ALA A 72 29.38 2.14 29.02
N MET A 73 29.43 3.37 29.53
CA MET A 73 28.36 4.35 29.36
C MET A 73 28.21 4.78 27.90
N GLU A 74 29.31 5.00 27.18
CA GLU A 74 29.29 5.31 25.75
C GLU A 74 28.69 4.15 24.93
N SER A 75 29.07 2.90 25.24
CA SER A 75 28.46 1.71 24.63
C SER A 75 26.96 1.63 24.88
N LEU A 76 26.50 1.90 26.12
CA LEU A 76 25.08 1.90 26.45
C LEU A 76 24.30 3.01 25.73
N LEU A 77 24.90 4.18 25.51
CA LEU A 77 24.30 5.26 24.74
C LEU A 77 24.21 4.90 23.25
N LEU A 78 25.25 4.27 22.71
CA LEU A 78 25.25 3.76 21.34
C LEU A 78 24.16 2.71 21.13
N ASP A 79 24.00 1.75 22.04
CA ASP A 79 22.95 0.73 21.97
C ASP A 79 21.54 1.34 21.94
N LYS A 80 21.29 2.34 22.80
CA LYS A 80 20.01 3.08 22.79
C LYS A 80 19.78 3.79 21.47
N SER A 81 20.83 4.40 20.90
CA SER A 81 20.75 5.09 19.61
C SER A 81 20.47 4.11 18.46
N LEU A 82 21.07 2.92 18.50
CA LEU A 82 20.89 1.87 17.51
C LEU A 82 19.46 1.32 17.57
N VAL A 83 18.92 1.08 18.77
CA VAL A 83 17.53 0.67 18.95
C VAL A 83 16.57 1.74 18.42
N ALA A 84 16.81 3.01 18.74
CA ALA A 84 15.99 4.12 18.23
C ALA A 84 16.05 4.21 16.70
N GLN A 85 17.23 4.01 16.11
CA GLN A 85 17.42 3.99 14.66
C GLN A 85 16.70 2.81 14.00
N ALA A 86 16.76 1.62 14.61
CA ALA A 86 16.07 0.44 14.11
C ALA A 86 14.54 0.61 14.17
N GLN A 87 14.02 1.16 15.27
CA GLN A 87 12.60 1.49 15.43
C GLN A 87 12.14 2.52 14.39
N LEU A 88 12.91 3.60 14.23
CA LEU A 88 12.61 4.64 13.24
C LEU A 88 12.65 4.09 11.81
N SER A 89 13.65 3.27 11.50
CA SER A 89 13.78 2.60 10.20
C SER A 89 12.57 1.69 9.92
N GLY A 90 12.17 0.89 10.90
CA GLY A 90 10.97 0.05 10.81
C GLY A 90 9.69 0.86 10.59
N TYR A 91 9.53 1.96 11.32
CA TYR A 91 8.40 2.88 11.16
C TYR A 91 8.35 3.52 9.77
N ILE A 92 9.48 4.05 9.30
CA ILE A 92 9.60 4.66 7.96
C ILE A 92 9.30 3.61 6.88
N ASN A 93 9.85 2.40 7.01
CA ASN A 93 9.61 1.33 6.05
C ASN A 93 8.12 0.93 5.99
N ASN A 94 7.47 0.82 7.15
CA ASN A 94 6.03 0.54 7.21
C ASN A 94 5.21 1.65 6.51
N LYS A 95 5.53 2.92 6.76
CA LYS A 95 4.87 4.05 6.09
C LYS A 95 5.12 4.07 4.59
N ASN A 96 6.33 3.73 4.16
CA ASN A 96 6.65 3.62 2.74
C ASN A 96 5.84 2.51 2.07
N GLN A 97 5.72 1.34 2.72
CA GLN A 97 4.89 0.24 2.24
C GLN A 97 3.42 0.65 2.09
N GLN A 98 2.85 1.32 3.09
CA GLN A 98 1.47 1.85 3.01
C GLN A 98 1.30 2.84 1.85
N LEU A 99 2.31 3.70 1.62
CA LEU A 99 2.29 4.67 0.53
C LEU A 99 2.31 3.98 -0.84
N VAL A 100 3.13 2.95 -1.00
CA VAL A 100 3.21 2.15 -2.23
C VAL A 100 1.86 1.46 -2.50
N GLU A 101 1.26 0.81 -1.51
CA GLU A 101 -0.04 0.16 -1.65
C GLU A 101 -1.16 1.15 -2.01
N MET A 102 -1.14 2.34 -1.40
CA MET A 102 -2.12 3.38 -1.70
C MET A 102 -1.94 3.90 -3.14
N LYS A 103 -0.69 4.09 -3.58
CA LYS A 103 -0.37 4.50 -4.95
C LYS A 103 -0.87 3.45 -5.94
N GLU A 104 -0.65 2.17 -5.67
CA GLU A 104 -1.11 1.09 -6.55
C GLU A 104 -2.64 1.04 -6.65
N LYS A 105 -3.34 1.16 -5.51
CA LYS A 105 -4.81 1.26 -5.48
C LYS A 105 -5.32 2.46 -6.27
N LEU A 106 -4.65 3.60 -6.16
CA LEU A 106 -5.02 4.81 -6.90
C LEU A 106 -4.83 4.62 -8.41
N CYS A 107 -3.69 4.08 -8.83
CA CYS A 107 -3.43 3.79 -10.24
C CYS A 107 -4.46 2.81 -10.81
N SER A 108 -4.80 1.75 -10.07
CA SER A 108 -5.83 0.78 -10.47
C SER A 108 -7.21 1.43 -10.63
N ARG A 109 -7.61 2.30 -9.70
CA ARG A 109 -8.88 3.03 -9.78
C ARG A 109 -8.91 4.00 -10.96
N LEU A 110 -7.82 4.71 -11.21
CA LEU A 110 -7.72 5.65 -12.33
C LEU A 110 -7.81 4.91 -13.66
N GLU A 111 -7.13 3.78 -13.78
CA GLU A 111 -7.19 2.93 -14.97
C GLU A 111 -8.61 2.36 -15.19
N ASN A 112 -9.28 1.91 -14.12
CA ASN A 112 -10.68 1.48 -14.21
C ASN A 112 -11.60 2.62 -14.69
N LEU A 113 -11.46 3.81 -14.12
CA LEU A 113 -12.24 4.98 -14.52
C LEU A 113 -12.00 5.33 -16.00
N ARG A 114 -10.74 5.29 -16.44
CA ARG A 114 -10.38 5.51 -17.85
C ARG A 114 -11.06 4.48 -18.76
N GLN A 115 -11.05 3.20 -18.39
CA GLN A 115 -11.70 2.15 -19.16
C GLN A 115 -13.22 2.33 -19.20
N GLN A 116 -13.85 2.68 -18.08
CA GLN A 116 -15.28 2.97 -18.02
C GLN A 116 -15.67 4.16 -18.90
N TYR A 117 -14.86 5.23 -18.88
CA TYR A 117 -15.07 6.39 -19.74
C TYR A 117 -14.97 6.02 -21.23
N GLU A 118 -13.90 5.33 -21.63
CA GLU A 118 -13.70 4.90 -23.02
C GLU A 118 -14.82 3.99 -23.52
N PHE A 119 -15.25 3.05 -22.68
CA PHE A 119 -16.34 2.14 -23.01
C PHE A 119 -17.67 2.91 -23.13
N HIS A 120 -18.10 3.58 -22.08
CA HIS A 120 -19.46 4.12 -22.03
C HIS A 120 -19.62 5.46 -22.76
N ILE A 121 -18.63 6.33 -22.73
CA ILE A 121 -18.73 7.69 -23.27
C ILE A 121 -18.18 7.72 -24.70
N SER A 122 -16.89 7.43 -24.87
CA SER A 122 -16.21 7.56 -26.16
C SER A 122 -16.78 6.60 -27.21
N ARG A 123 -16.92 5.31 -26.87
CA ARG A 123 -17.39 4.29 -27.84
C ARG A 123 -18.90 4.20 -27.97
N HIS A 124 -19.64 4.27 -26.86
CA HIS A 124 -21.05 3.87 -26.85
C HIS A 124 -22.07 5.02 -26.76
N ARG A 125 -21.72 6.22 -26.29
CA ARG A 125 -22.70 7.32 -26.25
C ARG A 125 -22.48 8.33 -27.36
N LEU A 126 -21.22 8.71 -27.62
CA LEU A 126 -20.96 9.80 -28.55
C LEU A 126 -21.36 9.44 -29.99
N GLY A 127 -20.95 8.27 -30.48
CA GLY A 127 -21.29 7.85 -31.85
C GLY A 127 -22.78 7.57 -32.07
N TYR A 128 -23.49 7.04 -31.06
CA TYR A 128 -24.95 6.86 -31.16
C TYR A 128 -25.68 8.19 -31.12
N LEU A 129 -25.25 9.12 -30.26
CA LEU A 129 -25.84 10.45 -30.19
C LEU A 129 -25.62 11.23 -31.49
N GLU A 130 -24.42 11.13 -32.08
CA GLU A 130 -24.11 11.76 -33.37
C GLU A 130 -24.99 11.20 -34.49
N LYS A 131 -25.15 9.86 -34.53
CA LYS A 131 -26.05 9.19 -35.48
C LYS A 131 -27.52 9.55 -35.26
N ASP A 132 -27.96 9.66 -34.01
CA ASP A 132 -29.33 10.06 -33.67
C ASP A 132 -29.57 11.52 -34.10
N LEU A 133 -28.59 12.40 -33.89
CA LEU A 133 -28.65 13.81 -34.29
C LEU A 133 -28.69 13.95 -35.82
N GLU A 134 -27.88 13.16 -36.54
CA GLU A 134 -27.93 13.08 -38.01
C GLU A 134 -29.30 12.59 -38.51
N ASN A 135 -29.85 11.54 -37.88
CA ASN A 135 -31.16 10.99 -38.24
C ASN A 135 -32.29 12.00 -37.97
N ILE A 136 -32.26 12.67 -36.81
CA ILE A 136 -33.20 13.75 -36.49
C ILE A 136 -33.09 14.88 -37.51
N SER A 137 -31.87 15.32 -37.84
CA SER A 137 -31.62 16.38 -38.82
C SER A 137 -32.17 16.00 -40.21
N SER A 138 -31.83 14.81 -40.70
CA SER A 138 -32.33 14.27 -41.97
C SER A 138 -33.86 14.16 -42.00
N ARG A 139 -34.46 13.74 -40.88
CA ARG A 139 -35.91 13.65 -40.74
C ARG A 139 -36.59 15.02 -40.70
N ILE A 140 -35.99 16.01 -40.04
CA ILE A 140 -36.45 17.41 -40.04
C ILE A 140 -36.41 17.95 -41.47
N GLU A 141 -35.31 17.74 -42.19
CA GLU A 141 -35.15 18.18 -43.58
C GLU A 141 -36.17 17.51 -44.51
N THR A 142 -36.39 16.21 -44.33
CA THR A 142 -37.41 15.45 -45.06
C THR A 142 -38.82 15.94 -44.76
N LEU A 143 -39.13 16.29 -43.50
CA LEU A 143 -40.43 16.84 -43.14
C LEU A 143 -40.63 18.26 -43.69
N LYS A 144 -39.57 19.09 -43.66
CA LYS A 144 -39.61 20.48 -44.10
C LYS A 144 -39.76 20.58 -45.61
N HIS A 145 -38.92 19.86 -46.37
CA HIS A 145 -38.83 19.98 -47.83
C HIS A 145 -39.55 18.85 -48.58
N GLY A 146 -39.94 17.78 -47.89
CA GLY A 146 -40.55 16.60 -48.49
C GLY A 146 -39.51 15.52 -48.79
N ALA A 147 -39.97 14.28 -48.90
CA ALA A 147 -39.11 13.17 -49.30
C ALA A 147 -38.81 13.28 -50.80
N LYS A 148 -37.53 13.26 -51.18
CA LYS A 148 -37.12 13.10 -52.58
C LYS A 148 -37.62 11.74 -53.05
N GLY A 149 -38.68 11.72 -53.85
CA GLY A 149 -39.22 10.49 -54.42
C GLY A 149 -38.16 9.80 -55.28
N SER A 150 -38.10 8.48 -55.21
CA SER A 150 -37.30 7.70 -56.16
C SER A 150 -37.82 8.00 -57.56
N VAL A 151 -36.91 8.30 -58.49
CA VAL A 151 -37.21 8.60 -59.91
C VAL A 151 -38.00 7.46 -60.56
N LEU A 152 -37.93 6.24 -60.01
CA LEU A 152 -38.59 5.03 -60.51
C LEU A 152 -39.99 4.77 -59.94
N PHE A 153 -40.37 5.41 -58.81
CA PHE A 153 -41.68 5.24 -58.18
C PHE A 153 -42.20 6.63 -57.77
N GLY A 154 -42.79 7.32 -58.73
CA GLY A 154 -43.17 8.72 -58.65
C GLY A 154 -44.36 8.98 -57.72
N ASN A 155 -44.09 9.18 -56.44
CA ASN A 155 -44.97 9.89 -55.51
C ASN A 155 -44.11 10.62 -54.46
N SER A 156 -43.58 11.79 -54.82
CA SER A 156 -42.90 12.67 -53.85
C SER A 156 -43.93 13.28 -52.91
N LYS A 157 -43.75 13.09 -51.60
CA LYS A 157 -44.58 13.74 -50.59
C LYS A 157 -44.10 15.18 -50.43
N LEU A 158 -44.95 16.16 -50.73
CA LEU A 158 -44.69 17.58 -50.51
C LEU A 158 -44.32 17.84 -49.04
N GLY A 159 -43.28 18.64 -48.82
CA GLY A 159 -42.85 19.05 -47.49
C GLY A 159 -43.87 19.98 -46.81
N VAL A 160 -43.81 20.06 -45.48
CA VAL A 160 -44.72 20.89 -44.67
C VAL A 160 -44.63 22.35 -45.06
N ALA A 161 -43.45 22.87 -45.39
CA ALA A 161 -43.28 24.27 -45.82
C ALA A 161 -43.98 24.58 -47.15
N GLN A 162 -44.08 23.60 -48.05
CA GLN A 162 -44.75 23.75 -49.34
C GLN A 162 -46.25 23.45 -49.25
N LYS A 163 -46.64 22.46 -48.43
CA LYS A 163 -48.03 22.03 -48.28
C LYS A 163 -48.85 22.97 -47.39
N PHE A 164 -48.23 23.57 -46.37
CA PHE A 164 -48.87 24.44 -45.38
C PHE A 164 -47.99 25.67 -45.08
N PRO A 165 -47.81 26.59 -46.04
CA PRO A 165 -46.83 27.67 -45.93
C PRO A 165 -47.18 28.70 -44.84
N VAL A 166 -48.47 28.99 -44.66
CA VAL A 166 -48.94 30.00 -43.69
C VAL A 166 -48.79 29.46 -42.26
N GLU A 167 -49.21 28.22 -42.02
CA GLU A 167 -49.10 27.55 -40.73
C GLU A 167 -47.65 27.29 -40.35
N TYR A 168 -46.81 26.93 -41.33
CA TYR A 168 -45.38 26.74 -41.12
C TYR A 168 -44.70 28.04 -40.67
N ASN A 169 -44.93 29.16 -41.36
CA ASN A 169 -44.36 30.46 -40.97
C ASN A 169 -44.90 30.92 -39.61
N LYS A 170 -46.21 30.78 -39.36
CA LYS A 170 -46.81 31.10 -38.05
C LYS A 170 -46.22 30.27 -36.92
N ALA A 171 -45.97 28.97 -37.15
CA ALA A 171 -45.34 28.10 -36.16
C ALA A 171 -43.87 28.43 -35.96
N LYS A 172 -43.15 28.75 -37.05
CA LYS A 172 -41.75 29.18 -37.03
C LYS A 172 -41.58 30.46 -36.19
N ASP A 173 -42.37 31.49 -36.46
CA ASP A 173 -42.32 32.77 -35.74
C ASP A 173 -42.61 32.56 -34.26
N LYS A 174 -43.65 31.78 -33.92
CA LYS A 174 -43.97 31.43 -32.52
C LYS A 174 -42.84 30.68 -31.79
N VAL A 175 -41.97 29.95 -32.49
CA VAL A 175 -40.81 29.30 -31.86
C VAL A 175 -39.67 30.29 -31.66
N PHE A 176 -39.42 31.17 -32.64
CA PHE A 176 -38.42 32.23 -32.51
C PHE A 176 -38.74 33.17 -31.34
N ASP A 177 -40.00 33.56 -31.18
CA ASP A 177 -40.43 34.45 -30.10
C ASP A 177 -40.15 33.83 -28.71
N ARG A 178 -40.32 32.51 -28.55
CA ARG A 178 -40.03 31.80 -27.27
C ARG A 178 -38.55 31.69 -26.92
N VAL A 179 -37.67 31.73 -27.91
CA VAL A 179 -36.22 31.65 -27.70
C VAL A 179 -35.62 33.03 -27.49
N SER A 180 -36.34 34.09 -27.90
CA SER A 180 -35.91 35.48 -27.80
C SER A 180 -36.51 36.23 -26.59
N GLU A 181 -37.52 35.67 -25.91
CA GLU A 181 -37.90 36.09 -24.55
C GLU A 181 -36.91 35.49 -23.51
N PRO A 182 -36.24 36.31 -22.69
CA PRO A 182 -35.32 35.86 -21.63
C PRO A 182 -36.03 35.25 -20.41
#